data_AF-A0A8T3BBS8-F1
#
_entry.id   AF-A0A8T3BBS8-F1
#
_cell.length_a   1.000
_cell.length_b   1.000
_cell.length_c   1.000
_cell.angle_alpha   90.00
_cell.angle_beta   90.00
_cell.angle_gamma   90.00
#
_symmetry.space_group_name_H-M   'P 1'
#
loop_
_entity.id
_entity.type
_entity.pdbx_description
1 polymer ?
#
loop_
_entity_poly.entity_id
_entity_poly.type
_entity_poly.pdbx_seq_one_letter_code
_entity_poly.pdbx_strand_id
1 'polypeptide(L)'
;MGIIDGQYIGRLFTGHTKNFDGSVQFVKGHTSVKDAVDGAIKILTIAVTIMVVVVLEGLPLAVTLILAYSMKKMMENKALLRGLSACETIGSTTTICNNKTGILTLNQMTVVEAHVGGVKLTSPDDGQELSSSVCSLLYESIA
;
A
#
# COMPACT_ATOMS: atom_id res chain seq x y z
N MET A 1 0.79 -12.86 -18.75
CA MET A 1 -0.67 -12.79 -18.54
C MET A 1 -1.21 -11.76 -19.53
N GLY A 2 -1.30 -12.16 -20.80
CA GLY A 2 -1.58 -11.27 -21.92
C GLY A 2 -3.07 -10.98 -21.98
N ILE A 3 -3.43 -9.74 -21.65
CA ILE A 3 -4.72 -9.15 -21.99
C ILE A 3 -4.80 -9.17 -23.52
N ILE A 4 -5.51 -10.15 -24.07
CA ILE A 4 -6.26 -10.07 -25.35
C ILE A 4 -5.85 -8.87 -26.21
N ASP A 5 -4.85 -9.05 -27.08
CA ASP A 5 -4.40 -8.04 -28.02
C ASP A 5 -5.62 -7.41 -28.73
N GLY A 6 -5.89 -6.14 -28.44
CA GLY A 6 -7.08 -5.42 -28.93
C GLY A 6 -7.21 -5.42 -30.47
N GLN A 7 -6.13 -5.76 -31.17
CA GLN A 7 -6.11 -5.98 -32.61
C GLN A 7 -6.99 -7.18 -33.07
N TYR A 8 -7.15 -8.22 -32.25
CA TYR A 8 -8.03 -9.35 -32.54
C TYR A 8 -9.51 -8.99 -32.38
N ILE A 9 -9.84 -8.19 -31.36
CA ILE A 9 -11.22 -7.75 -31.08
C ILE A 9 -11.75 -6.87 -32.23
N GLY A 10 -10.94 -5.93 -32.73
CA GLY A 10 -11.34 -5.09 -33.86
C GLY A 10 -11.56 -5.87 -35.17
N ARG A 11 -10.76 -6.93 -35.41
CA ARG A 11 -10.90 -7.81 -36.59
C ARG A 11 -12.10 -8.75 -36.50
N LEU A 12 -12.52 -9.13 -35.29
CA LEU A 12 -13.71 -9.93 -35.05
C LEU A 12 -15.00 -9.15 -35.35
N PHE A 13 -15.12 -7.90 -34.90
CA PHE A 13 -16.29 -7.04 -35.18
C PHE A 13 -16.36 -6.53 -36.63
N THR A 14 -15.21 -6.40 -37.32
CA THR A 14 -15.15 -5.95 -38.72
C THR A 14 -15.51 -7.06 -39.73
N GLY A 15 -15.72 -8.31 -39.29
CA GLY A 15 -16.08 -9.42 -40.17
C GLY A 15 -14.95 -9.92 -41.09
N HIS A 16 -13.75 -9.36 -40.99
CA HIS A 16 -12.54 -9.79 -41.73
C HIS A 16 -11.77 -10.89 -40.98
N THR A 17 -12.48 -11.81 -40.33
CA THR A 17 -11.86 -12.93 -39.63
C THR A 17 -11.48 -14.03 -40.63
N LYS A 18 -10.19 -14.35 -40.69
CA LYS A 18 -9.67 -15.50 -41.45
C LYS A 18 -9.68 -16.71 -40.53
N ASN A 19 -10.08 -17.88 -41.04
CA ASN A 19 -9.92 -19.14 -40.33
C ASN A 19 -8.43 -19.43 -40.07
N PHE A 20 -8.13 -20.37 -39.19
CA PHE A 20 -6.75 -20.84 -38.94
C PHE A 20 -6.05 -21.36 -40.22
N ASP A 21 -6.86 -21.70 -41.23
CA ASP A 21 -6.48 -22.13 -42.58
C ASP A 21 -6.27 -20.96 -43.58
N GLY A 22 -6.36 -19.71 -43.13
CA GLY A 22 -6.15 -18.52 -43.97
C GLY A 22 -7.32 -18.11 -44.88
N SER A 23 -8.39 -18.92 -44.95
CA SER A 23 -9.61 -18.63 -45.71
C SER A 23 -10.48 -17.56 -45.04
N VAL A 24 -11.08 -16.66 -45.83
CA VAL A 24 -12.01 -15.63 -45.33
C VAL A 24 -13.36 -16.26 -44.96
N GLN A 25 -13.86 -16.04 -43.74
CA GLN A 25 -15.12 -16.65 -43.28
C GLN A 25 -16.36 -16.13 -44.02
N PHE A 26 -16.28 -14.96 -44.66
CA PHE A 26 -17.37 -14.39 -45.44
C PHE A 26 -16.96 -14.21 -46.90
N VAL A 27 -17.56 -15.02 -47.78
CA VAL A 27 -17.49 -14.87 -49.24
C VAL A 27 -18.86 -14.46 -49.75
N LYS A 28 -18.94 -13.27 -50.35
CA LYS A 28 -20.18 -12.68 -50.90
C LYS A 28 -20.75 -13.60 -51.99
N GLY A 29 -21.91 -14.21 -51.74
CA GLY A 29 -22.66 -14.99 -52.73
C GLY A 29 -22.72 -16.51 -52.53
N HIS A 30 -21.98 -17.09 -51.58
CA HIS A 30 -21.99 -18.54 -51.32
C HIS A 30 -22.16 -18.92 -49.83
N THR A 31 -22.67 -17.98 -49.03
CA THR A 31 -22.90 -18.15 -47.59
C THR A 31 -24.33 -18.64 -47.37
N SER A 32 -24.49 -19.84 -46.82
CA SER A 32 -25.82 -20.35 -46.47
C SER A 32 -26.36 -19.55 -45.28
N VAL A 33 -27.68 -19.36 -45.21
CA VAL A 33 -28.34 -18.68 -44.08
C VAL A 33 -27.94 -19.27 -42.72
N LYS A 34 -27.57 -20.56 -42.70
CA LYS A 34 -27.07 -21.24 -41.51
C LYS A 34 -25.70 -20.70 -41.03
N ASP A 35 -24.80 -20.40 -41.95
CA ASP A 35 -23.46 -19.88 -41.65
C ASP A 35 -23.53 -18.42 -41.14
N ALA A 36 -24.47 -17.65 -41.68
CA ALA A 36 -24.72 -16.28 -41.22
C ALA A 36 -25.26 -16.24 -39.77
N VAL A 37 -26.15 -17.18 -39.43
CA VAL A 37 -26.69 -17.32 -38.07
C VAL A 37 -25.63 -17.81 -37.08
N ASP A 38 -24.80 -18.80 -37.47
CA ASP A 38 -23.68 -19.27 -36.64
C ASP A 38 -22.66 -18.15 -36.36
N GLY A 39 -22.31 -17.37 -37.38
CA GLY A 39 -21.45 -16.20 -37.25
C GLY A 39 -22.00 -15.16 -36.27
N ALA A 40 -23.30 -14.87 -36.33
CA ALA A 40 -23.95 -13.95 -35.41
C ALA A 40 -23.93 -14.45 -33.96
N ILE A 41 -24.21 -15.73 -33.73
CA ILE A 41 -24.18 -16.36 -32.41
C ILE A 41 -22.75 -16.34 -31.83
N LYS A 42 -21.74 -16.58 -32.68
CA LYS A 42 -20.34 -16.56 -32.28
C LYS A 42 -19.88 -15.17 -31.85
N ILE A 43 -20.23 -14.13 -32.61
CA ILE A 43 -19.93 -12.73 -32.24
C ILE A 43 -20.62 -12.35 -30.93
N LEU A 44 -21.90 -12.72 -30.76
CA LEU A 44 -22.66 -12.48 -29.54
C LEU A 44 -22.03 -13.18 -28.32
N THR A 45 -21.65 -14.45 -28.45
CA THR A 45 -21.02 -15.23 -27.37
C THR A 45 -19.71 -14.59 -26.93
N ILE A 46 -18.89 -14.13 -27.87
CA ILE A 46 -17.61 -13.47 -27.57
C ILE A 46 -17.85 -12.11 -26.90
N ALA A 47 -18.82 -11.32 -27.38
CA ALA A 47 -19.18 -10.04 -26.79
C ALA A 47 -19.63 -10.20 -25.32
N VAL A 48 -20.50 -11.18 -25.03
CA VAL A 48 -20.94 -11.49 -23.65
C VAL A 48 -19.77 -11.96 -22.79
N THR A 49 -18.85 -12.75 -23.34
CA THR A 49 -17.65 -13.22 -22.62
C THR A 49 -16.73 -12.05 -22.25
N ILE A 50 -16.50 -11.11 -23.16
CA ILE A 50 -15.70 -9.90 -22.88
C ILE A 50 -16.40 -9.03 -21.85
N MET A 51 -17.73 -8.87 -21.93
CA MET A 51 -18.51 -8.13 -20.94
C MET A 51 -18.34 -8.73 -19.54
N VAL A 52 -18.46 -10.05 -19.41
CA VAL A 52 -18.24 -10.78 -18.16
C VAL A 52 -16.80 -10.62 -17.64
N VAL A 53 -15.80 -10.68 -18.52
CA VAL A 53 -14.40 -10.44 -18.13
C VAL A 53 -14.17 -8.99 -17.68
N VAL A 54 -14.83 -8.01 -18.27
CA VAL A 54 -14.69 -6.61 -17.81
C VAL A 54 -15.34 -6.42 -16.44
N VAL A 55 -16.41 -7.16 -16.14
CA VAL A 55 -16.96 -7.34 -14.79
C VAL A 55 -16.09 -8.32 -14.00
N LEU A 56 -14.77 -8.12 -14.02
CA LEU A 56 -13.84 -8.92 -13.23
C LEU A 56 -14.02 -8.61 -11.75
N GLU A 57 -14.83 -9.42 -11.09
CA GLU A 57 -15.00 -9.48 -9.62
C GLU A 57 -13.68 -9.85 -8.90
N GLY A 58 -12.62 -10.17 -9.64
CA GLY A 58 -11.29 -10.52 -9.14
C GLY A 58 -10.39 -9.33 -8.77
N LEU A 59 -10.67 -8.12 -9.27
CA LEU A 59 -9.88 -6.93 -8.91
C LEU A 59 -9.97 -6.57 -7.42
N PRO A 60 -11.16 -6.48 -6.79
CA PRO A 60 -11.25 -6.23 -5.35
C PRO A 60 -10.65 -7.36 -4.50
N LEU A 61 -10.71 -8.61 -4.99
CA LEU A 61 -10.05 -9.76 -4.35
C LEU A 61 -8.53 -9.64 -4.37
N ALA A 62 -7.95 -9.28 -5.52
CA ALA A 62 -6.50 -9.11 -5.66
C ALA A 62 -5.97 -7.99 -4.75
N VAL A 63 -6.66 -6.85 -4.71
CA VAL A 63 -6.28 -5.73 -3.83
C VAL A 63 -6.33 -6.13 -2.36
N THR A 64 -7.38 -6.83 -1.94
CA THR A 64 -7.53 -7.31 -0.55
C THR A 64 -6.42 -8.26 -0.15
N LEU A 65 -6.02 -9.19 -1.03
CA LEU A 65 -4.94 -10.13 -0.78
C LEU A 65 -3.58 -9.43 -0.61
N ILE A 66 -3.27 -8.49 -1.50
CA ILE A 66 -2.03 -7.70 -1.46
C ILE A 66 -1.99 -6.88 -0.16
N LEU A 67 -3.12 -6.27 0.21
CA LEU A 67 -3.21 -5.43 1.40
C LEU A 67 -3.10 -6.26 2.69
N ALA A 68 -3.73 -7.43 2.74
CA ALA A 68 -3.59 -8.38 3.85
C ALA A 68 -2.14 -8.87 4.01
N TYR A 69 -1.45 -9.14 2.90
CA TYR A 69 -0.03 -9.51 2.91
C TYR A 69 0.85 -8.38 3.46
N SER A 70 0.65 -7.15 2.99
CA SER A 70 1.36 -5.97 3.52
C SER A 70 1.09 -5.76 5.01
N MET A 71 -0.15 -5.97 5.44
CA MET A 71 -0.54 -5.85 6.85
C MET A 71 0.18 -6.86 7.74
N LYS A 72 0.31 -8.12 7.27
CA LYS A 72 1.09 -9.16 7.95
C LYS A 72 2.56 -8.75 8.07
N LYS A 73 3.16 -8.24 6.99
CA LYS A 73 4.55 -7.74 7.00
C LYS A 73 4.74 -6.56 7.96
N MET A 74 3.78 -5.64 8.05
CA MET A 74 3.85 -4.52 8.99
C MET A 74 3.76 -4.98 10.45
N MET A 75 2.96 -6.01 10.73
CA MET A 75 2.88 -6.62 12.06
C MET A 75 4.22 -7.25 12.51
N GLU A 76 4.95 -7.89 11.60
CA GLU A 76 6.31 -8.40 11.87
C GLU A 76 7.29 -7.27 12.23
N ASN A 77 7.06 -6.07 11.69
CA ASN A 77 7.84 -4.86 11.99
C ASN A 77 7.32 -4.08 13.22
N LYS A 78 6.59 -4.74 14.13
CA LYS A 78 6.00 -4.15 15.35
C LYS A 78 4.97 -3.03 15.07
N ALA A 79 4.43 -2.93 13.86
CA ALA A 79 3.36 -2.01 13.52
C ALA A 79 2.03 -2.76 13.37
N LEU A 80 1.21 -2.73 14.43
CA LEU A 80 -0.10 -3.37 14.44
C LEU A 80 -1.16 -2.47 13.79
N LEU A 81 -1.60 -2.86 12.59
CA LEU A 81 -2.72 -2.20 11.91
C LEU A 81 -4.04 -2.86 12.29
N ARG A 82 -5.09 -2.06 12.51
CA ARG A 82 -6.43 -2.55 12.90
C ARG A 82 -7.38 -2.74 11.71
N GLY A 83 -7.01 -2.26 10.53
CA GLY A 83 -7.81 -2.42 9.31
C GLY A 83 -6.99 -2.27 8.03
N LEU A 84 -7.51 -2.82 6.94
CA LEU A 84 -6.86 -2.79 5.63
C LEU A 84 -6.74 -1.36 5.07
N SER A 85 -7.76 -0.53 5.23
CA SER A 85 -7.76 0.88 4.81
C SER A 85 -6.65 1.72 5.47
N ALA A 86 -6.24 1.35 6.70
CA ALA A 86 -5.10 2.02 7.35
C ALA A 86 -3.78 1.71 6.63
N CYS A 87 -3.60 0.46 6.17
CA CYS A 87 -2.41 0.06 5.41
C CYS A 87 -2.31 0.81 4.07
N GLU A 88 -3.45 1.05 3.41
CA GLU A 88 -3.50 1.85 2.19
C GLU A 88 -3.16 3.32 2.46
N THR A 89 -3.75 3.90 3.52
CA THR A 89 -3.53 5.29 3.91
C THR A 89 -2.07 5.55 4.27
N ILE A 90 -1.44 4.65 5.03
CA ILE A 90 -0.03 4.78 5.43
C ILE A 90 0.90 4.81 4.21
N GLY A 91 0.57 4.08 3.14
CA GLY A 91 1.33 4.09 1.89
C GLY A 91 1.28 5.44 1.16
N SER A 92 0.27 6.26 1.43
CA SER A 92 0.08 7.58 0.81
C SER A 92 0.39 8.76 1.75
N THR A 93 0.85 8.49 2.98
CA THR A 93 1.14 9.55 3.97
C THR A 93 2.35 10.39 3.56
N THR A 94 2.16 11.70 3.48
CA THR A 94 3.23 12.67 3.17
C THR A 94 3.77 13.41 4.39
N THR A 95 3.06 13.36 5.53
CA THR A 95 3.45 14.06 6.76
C THR A 95 3.17 13.18 7.97
N ILE A 96 4.17 13.06 8.86
CA ILE A 96 4.08 12.27 10.09
C ILE A 96 4.12 13.23 11.28
N CYS A 97 2.99 13.39 11.96
CA CYS A 97 2.92 14.11 13.22
C CYS A 97 3.24 13.15 14.36
N ASN A 98 4.36 13.36 15.04
CA ASN A 98 4.77 12.50 16.16
C ASN A 98 4.90 13.29 17.45
N ASN A 99 4.63 12.63 18.57
CA ASN A 99 4.83 13.21 19.89
C ASN A 99 6.31 13.18 20.28
N LYS A 100 6.78 14.20 21.02
CA LYS A 100 8.17 14.25 21.50
C LYS A 100 8.42 13.24 22.61
N THR A 101 7.67 13.35 23.70
CA THR A 101 7.92 12.57 24.92
C THR A 101 7.44 11.13 24.76
N GLY A 102 8.34 10.17 24.99
CA GLY A 102 8.00 8.74 24.92
C GLY A 102 7.90 8.16 23.51
N ILE A 103 8.06 8.96 22.44
CA ILE A 103 8.28 8.44 21.07
C ILE A 103 9.64 8.89 20.51
N LEU A 104 9.92 10.19 20.43
CA LEU A 104 11.26 10.67 20.04
C LEU A 104 12.26 10.55 21.19
N THR A 105 11.80 10.72 22.43
CA THR A 105 12.63 10.56 23.63
C THR A 105 12.34 9.23 24.31
N LEU A 106 13.35 8.65 24.96
CA LEU A 106 13.23 7.42 25.75
C LEU A 106 12.39 7.60 27.04
N ASN A 107 11.80 8.79 27.25
CA ASN A 107 11.15 9.18 28.51
C ASN A 107 12.03 8.94 29.77
N GLN A 108 13.35 8.88 29.58
CA GLN A 108 14.35 8.79 30.64
C GLN A 108 15.02 10.16 30.72
N MET A 109 14.59 10.95 31.71
CA MET A 109 15.20 12.26 31.95
C MET A 109 16.42 12.08 32.85
N THR A 110 17.57 12.53 32.38
CA THR A 110 18.81 12.56 33.15
C THR A 110 19.30 14.00 33.16
N VAL A 111 19.81 14.45 34.31
CA VAL A 111 20.42 15.77 34.43
C VAL A 111 21.77 15.72 33.69
N VAL A 112 21.88 16.49 32.60
CA VAL A 112 23.09 16.55 31.77
C VAL A 112 24.04 17.65 32.25
N GLU A 113 23.49 18.74 32.76
CA GLU A 113 24.27 19.89 33.22
C GLU A 113 23.58 20.53 34.43
N ALA A 114 24.37 20.90 35.44
CA ALA A 114 23.92 21.70 36.57
C ALA A 114 24.78 22.96 36.69
N HIS A 115 24.18 24.11 36.97
CA HIS A 115 24.92 25.35 37.20
C HIS A 115 24.73 25.76 38.66
N VAL A 116 25.82 25.81 39.41
CA VAL A 116 25.81 26.15 40.84
C VAL A 116 26.85 27.23 41.09
N GLY A 117 26.43 28.39 41.62
CA GLY A 117 27.35 29.47 42.00
C GLY A 117 28.20 30.03 40.86
N GLY A 118 27.73 29.94 39.61
CA GLY A 118 28.48 30.38 38.42
C GLY A 118 29.42 29.32 37.82
N VAL A 119 29.54 28.15 38.46
CA VAL A 119 30.30 27.00 37.94
C VAL A 119 29.35 26.05 37.24
N LYS A 120 29.75 25.61 36.03
CA LYS A 120 29.02 24.63 35.23
C LYS A 120 29.55 23.23 35.55
N LEU A 121 28.71 22.40 36.16
CA LEU A 121 28.98 21.01 36.46
C LEU A 121 28.48 20.16 35.29
N THR A 122 29.41 19.63 34.52
CA THR A 122 29.16 18.79 33.33
C THR A 122 29.05 17.31 33.64
N SER A 123 29.41 16.89 34.86
CA SER A 123 29.31 15.49 35.27
C SER A 123 28.77 15.36 36.69
N PRO A 124 27.98 14.31 37.00
CA PRO A 124 27.53 14.02 38.36
C PRO A 124 28.67 13.60 39.31
N ASP A 125 29.86 13.30 38.78
CA ASP A 125 31.07 12.95 39.56
C ASP A 125 31.78 14.18 40.16
N ASP A 126 31.51 15.39 39.65
CA ASP A 126 32.03 16.67 40.19
C ASP A 126 31.31 17.12 41.47
N GLY A 127 30.53 16.24 42.11
CA GLY A 127 29.76 16.54 43.31
C GLY A 127 30.61 16.84 44.56
N GLN A 128 31.92 16.63 44.52
CA GLN A 128 32.84 16.87 45.65
C GLN A 128 33.26 18.34 45.83
N GLU A 129 33.03 19.21 44.85
CA GLU A 129 33.25 20.68 44.97
C GLU A 129 31.99 21.46 45.36
N LEU A 130 30.89 20.79 45.71
CA LEU A 130 29.65 21.45 46.11
C LEU A 130 29.73 21.95 47.56
N SER A 131 29.56 23.26 47.74
CA SER A 131 29.50 23.91 49.05
C SER A 131 28.37 23.32 49.92
N SER A 132 28.62 23.18 51.23
CA SER A 132 27.69 22.58 52.21
C SER A 132 26.30 23.20 52.20
N SER A 133 26.19 24.50 51.88
CA SER A 133 24.91 25.22 51.75
C SER A 133 24.07 24.79 50.54
N VAL A 134 24.69 24.28 49.48
CA VAL A 134 23.97 23.78 48.29
C VAL A 134 23.39 22.40 48.58
N CYS A 135 24.13 21.55 49.29
CA CYS A 135 23.63 20.26 49.74
C CYS A 135 22.41 20.39 50.66
N SER A 136 22.38 21.36 51.59
CA SER A 136 21.20 21.55 52.45
C SER A 136 19.96 21.97 51.67
N LEU A 137 20.12 22.86 50.67
CA LEU A 137 19.00 23.27 49.80
C LEU A 137 18.52 22.13 48.90
N LEU A 138 19.43 21.30 48.39
CA LEU A 138 19.07 20.11 47.62
C LEU A 138 18.29 19.12 48.49
N TYR A 139 18.73 18.86 49.73
CA TYR A 139 17.99 18.01 50.66
C TYR A 139 16.60 18.56 50.98
N GLU A 140 16.47 19.86 51.19
CA GLU A 140 15.17 20.51 51.43
C GLU A 140 14.27 20.53 50.19
N SER A 141 14.84 20.49 48.98
CA SER A 141 14.09 20.40 47.72
C SER A 141 13.65 18.98 47.37
N ILE A 142 14.31 17.97 47.95
CA ILE A 142 14.02 16.54 47.76
C ILE A 142 13.03 16.02 48.82
N ALA A 143 13.07 16.57 50.04
CA ALA A 143 12.15 16.26 51.15
C ALA A 143 10.78 16.91 50.96
#